data_AF-A0A9J6AGE7-F1
#
_entry.id   AF-A0A9J6AGE7-F1
#
_cell.length_a   1.000
_cell.length_b   1.000
_cell.length_c   1.000
_cell.angle_alpha   90.00
_cell.angle_beta   90.00
_cell.angle_gamma   90.00
#
_symmetry.space_group_name_H-M   'P 1'
#
loop_
_entity.id
_entity.type
_entity.pdbx_description
1 polymer ?
#
loop_
_entity_poly.entity_id
_entity_poly.type
_entity_poly.pdbx_seq_one_letter_code
_entity_poly.pdbx_strand_id
1 'polypeptide(L)'
;MKKQKKSFLLENSDIQRREEPWKIFQRYLVNGLYFPGESYKTQKYYETLLISIGVEFQHFSGYNTSENVYNFSKMIIKHVIHIEDWGISSMTERQFSLNKVMISFTYWDYTQAFNKVLCYNNERHKHTWFIKVCAKIFANLTSNWFLNWWSYHGPIIKILPEPFLKLYKEWIKVFQDLNKLYHQEHICYFQQIEQIFFFIEFSVPWIHKWVPEVDFTEEQIPCLYRTYYNNFWNKLMKKDPQTKSLYRQELLDLITKIIHNYKSIPNKGIMTDDSTSVKHMAKKISNHDEGEQNEMIMNYLEEVKKKILLNISHYAKSDSSMRSETSEDMHEAQPYEEESPVDALKKAEDFLAKLKDKI
;
A
#
# COMPACT_ATOMS: atom_id res chain seq x y z
N MET A 1 -15.36 -16.43 -5.52
CA MET A 1 -14.20 -17.34 -5.43
C MET A 1 -13.76 -17.43 -3.99
N LYS A 2 -13.50 -18.64 -3.50
CA LYS A 2 -13.13 -18.95 -2.13
C LYS A 2 -11.60 -18.84 -2.00
N LYS A 3 -11.10 -18.04 -1.05
CA LYS A 3 -9.67 -17.96 -0.75
C LYS A 3 -9.47 -18.27 0.73
N GLN A 4 -8.47 -19.07 1.07
CA GLN A 4 -8.23 -19.50 2.44
C GLN A 4 -6.91 -18.94 2.95
N LYS A 5 -6.90 -18.50 4.21
CA LYS A 5 -5.67 -18.14 4.94
C LYS A 5 -5.62 -18.91 6.24
N LYS A 6 -4.58 -19.73 6.39
CA LYS A 6 -4.31 -20.46 7.63
C LYS A 6 -4.24 -19.46 8.78
N SER A 7 -5.00 -19.72 9.83
CA SER A 7 -5.13 -18.83 10.98
C SER A 7 -4.55 -19.44 12.23
N PHE A 8 -4.86 -20.71 12.51
CA PHE A 8 -4.36 -21.42 13.69
C PHE A 8 -4.11 -22.90 13.38
N LEU A 9 -3.14 -23.50 14.06
CA LEU A 9 -3.06 -24.96 14.19
C LEU A 9 -3.99 -25.39 15.33
N LEU A 10 -4.67 -26.50 15.15
CA LEU A 10 -5.63 -27.01 16.13
C LEU A 10 -5.05 -28.18 16.90
N GLU A 11 -5.43 -28.29 18.17
CA GLU A 11 -5.21 -29.50 18.95
C GLU A 11 -6.17 -30.61 18.53
N ASN A 12 -5.77 -31.87 18.74
CA ASN A 12 -6.61 -33.04 18.41
C ASN A 12 -7.96 -33.04 19.15
N SER A 13 -8.03 -32.42 20.33
CA SER A 13 -9.24 -32.24 21.13
C SER A 13 -10.29 -31.34 20.44
N ASP A 14 -9.85 -30.37 19.63
CA ASP A 14 -10.74 -29.44 18.92
C ASP A 14 -11.29 -30.03 17.62
N ILE A 15 -10.64 -31.05 17.04
CA ILE A 15 -11.13 -31.74 15.83
C ILE A 15 -12.53 -32.33 16.04
N GLN A 16 -12.82 -32.80 17.26
CA GLN A 16 -14.13 -33.35 17.62
C GLN A 16 -15.26 -32.33 17.46
N ARG A 17 -14.94 -31.04 17.40
CA ARG A 17 -15.89 -29.93 17.24
C ARG A 17 -15.77 -29.25 15.88
N ARG A 18 -15.23 -29.92 14.85
CA ARG A 18 -15.01 -29.35 13.50
C ARG A 18 -16.25 -28.72 12.87
N GLU A 19 -17.45 -29.16 13.25
CA GLU A 19 -18.74 -28.64 12.77
C GLU A 19 -19.10 -27.28 13.39
N GLU A 20 -18.39 -26.85 14.43
CA GLU A 20 -18.58 -25.59 15.14
C GLU A 20 -17.33 -24.68 15.06
N PRO A 21 -16.87 -24.32 13.83
CA PRO A 21 -15.60 -23.61 13.63
C PRO A 21 -15.52 -22.27 14.37
N TRP A 22 -16.67 -21.60 14.57
CA TRP A 22 -16.75 -20.36 15.34
C TRP A 22 -16.45 -20.53 16.83
N LYS A 23 -16.92 -21.63 17.45
CA LYS A 23 -16.65 -21.90 18.87
C LYS A 23 -15.18 -22.26 19.07
N ILE A 24 -14.59 -23.00 18.14
CA ILE A 24 -13.14 -23.26 18.12
C ILE A 24 -12.41 -21.93 17.97
N PHE A 25 -12.77 -21.12 16.97
CA PHE A 25 -12.13 -19.84 16.71
C PHE A 25 -12.12 -18.90 17.92
N GLN A 26 -13.22 -18.82 18.69
CA GLN A 26 -13.29 -18.01 19.91
C GLN A 26 -12.33 -18.46 21.02
N ARG A 27 -11.99 -19.75 21.12
CA ARG A 27 -11.03 -20.26 22.12
C ARG A 27 -9.61 -19.78 21.88
N TYR A 28 -9.23 -19.62 20.62
CA TYR A 28 -7.89 -19.17 20.23
C TYR A 28 -7.75 -17.64 20.23
N LEU A 29 -8.82 -16.92 20.56
CA LEU A 29 -8.83 -15.46 20.58
C LEU A 29 -8.88 -14.93 22.01
N VAL A 30 -8.12 -13.87 22.24
CA VAL A 30 -8.07 -13.17 23.52
C VAL A 30 -8.99 -11.96 23.46
N ASN A 31 -9.80 -11.75 24.50
CA ASN A 31 -10.52 -10.49 24.79
C ASN A 31 -11.32 -9.91 23.61
N GLY A 32 -12.07 -10.74 22.87
CA GLY A 32 -12.95 -10.27 21.80
C GLY A 32 -12.23 -9.75 20.55
N LEU A 33 -10.90 -9.87 20.47
CA LEU A 33 -10.15 -9.58 19.27
C LEU A 33 -10.35 -10.70 18.27
N TYR A 34 -10.71 -10.38 17.03
CA TYR A 34 -10.84 -11.39 15.97
C TYR A 34 -9.50 -11.80 15.35
N PHE A 35 -8.37 -11.49 16.00
CA PHE A 35 -7.02 -11.79 15.55
C PHE A 35 -6.06 -11.97 16.73
N PRO A 36 -4.96 -12.74 16.55
CA PRO A 36 -3.88 -12.79 17.53
C PRO A 36 -3.03 -11.52 17.45
N GLY A 37 -2.61 -10.98 18.59
CA GLY A 37 -1.79 -9.78 18.68
C GLY A 37 -1.63 -9.27 20.12
N GLU A 38 -0.92 -8.14 20.24
CA GLU A 38 -0.76 -7.44 21.51
C GLU A 38 -2.12 -6.93 22.03
N SER A 39 -2.35 -7.07 23.33
CA SER A 39 -3.63 -6.76 23.97
C SER A 39 -4.08 -5.29 23.80
N TYR A 40 -3.14 -4.37 23.59
CA TYR A 40 -3.45 -2.95 23.39
C TYR A 40 -3.72 -2.57 21.92
N LYS A 41 -3.29 -3.39 20.96
CA LYS A 41 -3.54 -3.18 19.51
C LYS A 41 -4.92 -3.69 19.13
N THR A 42 -5.92 -2.98 19.64
CA THR A 42 -7.34 -3.26 19.38
C THR A 42 -7.74 -2.96 17.93
N GLN A 43 -8.94 -3.38 17.54
CA GLN A 43 -9.51 -2.95 16.26
C GLN A 43 -9.56 -1.42 16.13
N LYS A 44 -9.95 -0.72 17.21
CA LYS A 44 -10.00 0.74 17.24
C LYS A 44 -8.62 1.37 16.99
N TYR A 45 -7.56 0.76 17.52
CA TYR A 45 -6.18 1.17 17.24
C TYR A 45 -5.88 1.12 15.74
N TYR A 46 -6.14 -0.02 15.09
CA TYR A 46 -5.84 -0.19 13.67
C TYR A 46 -6.73 0.67 12.76
N GLU A 47 -8.01 0.84 13.08
CA GLU A 47 -8.90 1.74 12.34
C GLU A 47 -8.44 3.19 12.46
N THR A 48 -8.10 3.66 13.66
CA THR A 48 -7.64 5.05 13.88
C THR A 48 -6.31 5.31 13.17
N LEU A 49 -5.38 4.35 13.21
CA LEU A 49 -4.13 4.39 12.44
C LEU A 49 -4.41 4.54 10.95
N LEU A 50 -5.30 3.71 10.40
CA LEU A 50 -5.66 3.79 8.98
C LEU A 50 -6.41 5.09 8.64
N ILE A 51 -7.17 5.66 9.57
CA ILE A 51 -7.82 6.97 9.38
C ILE A 51 -6.77 8.09 9.29
N SER A 52 -5.75 8.09 10.15
CA SER A 52 -4.74 9.16 10.17
C SER A 52 -3.91 9.25 8.89
N ILE A 53 -3.88 8.19 8.08
CA ILE A 53 -3.16 8.11 6.80
C ILE A 53 -4.07 8.29 5.57
N GLY A 54 -5.38 8.44 5.76
CA GLY A 54 -6.33 8.67 4.66
C GLY A 54 -7.20 7.48 4.23
N VAL A 55 -7.49 6.53 5.12
CA VAL A 55 -8.55 5.52 4.92
C VAL A 55 -9.83 5.97 5.62
N GLU A 56 -10.98 5.88 4.96
CA GLU A 56 -12.26 6.22 5.57
C GLU A 56 -13.01 4.98 6.03
N PHE A 57 -13.54 5.02 7.25
CA PHE A 57 -14.41 4.00 7.81
C PHE A 57 -15.81 4.56 8.08
N GLN A 58 -16.84 3.77 7.78
CA GLN A 58 -18.22 4.02 8.21
C GLN A 58 -18.85 2.72 8.65
N HIS A 59 -19.44 2.70 9.84
CA HIS A 59 -20.05 1.51 10.42
C HIS A 59 -21.56 1.68 10.53
N PHE A 60 -22.30 0.59 10.30
CA PHE A 60 -23.75 0.62 10.28
C PHE A 60 -24.32 -0.53 11.11
N SER A 61 -25.05 -0.16 12.16
CA SER A 61 -25.82 -1.07 13.01
C SER A 61 -27.19 -1.37 12.39
N GLY A 62 -27.81 -2.48 12.80
CA GLY A 62 -29.18 -2.80 12.40
C GLY A 62 -30.19 -2.09 13.28
N TYR A 63 -31.43 -1.98 12.80
CA TYR A 63 -32.55 -1.34 13.51
C TYR A 63 -32.86 -1.96 14.89
N ASN A 64 -32.34 -3.15 15.23
CA ASN A 64 -32.59 -3.87 16.49
C ASN A 64 -31.30 -4.47 17.11
N THR A 65 -30.16 -3.79 16.97
CA THR A 65 -28.90 -4.22 17.61
C THR A 65 -28.49 -3.21 18.67
N SER A 66 -27.89 -3.69 19.77
CA SER A 66 -27.23 -2.82 20.75
C SER A 66 -26.26 -1.87 20.05
N GLU A 67 -26.04 -0.68 20.62
CA GLU A 67 -25.30 0.44 20.02
C GLU A 67 -23.89 0.10 19.49
N ASN A 68 -23.35 -1.08 19.81
CA ASN A 68 -21.98 -1.50 19.50
C ASN A 68 -21.85 -2.68 18.52
N VAL A 69 -22.94 -3.13 17.87
CA VAL A 69 -22.86 -4.26 16.91
C VAL A 69 -23.09 -3.78 15.47
N TYR A 70 -22.04 -3.87 14.65
CA TYR A 70 -22.10 -3.47 13.25
C TYR A 70 -22.47 -4.65 12.34
N ASN A 71 -23.52 -4.48 11.54
CA ASN A 71 -23.92 -5.49 10.56
C ASN A 71 -23.17 -5.34 9.24
N PHE A 72 -22.84 -4.10 8.86
CA PHE A 72 -21.98 -3.84 7.73
C PHE A 72 -21.08 -2.65 8.01
N SER A 73 -19.86 -2.73 7.50
CA SER A 73 -18.86 -1.67 7.57
C SER A 73 -18.44 -1.29 6.17
N LYS A 74 -17.98 -0.07 6.01
CA LYS A 74 -17.49 0.50 4.76
C LYS A 74 -16.08 1.00 4.97
N MET A 75 -15.17 0.60 4.08
CA MET A 75 -13.76 0.98 4.06
C MET A 75 -13.43 1.58 2.70
N ILE A 76 -13.01 2.85 2.67
CA ILE A 76 -12.53 3.51 1.45
C ILE A 76 -11.05 3.81 1.61
N ILE A 77 -10.21 3.13 0.85
CA ILE A 77 -8.76 3.38 0.82
C ILE A 77 -8.48 4.51 -0.17
N LYS A 78 -8.12 5.71 0.31
CA LYS A 78 -7.77 6.84 -0.57
C LYS A 78 -6.27 6.96 -0.83
N HIS A 79 -5.46 6.47 0.11
CA HIS A 79 -4.01 6.58 0.04
C HIS A 79 -3.34 5.30 0.56
N VAL A 80 -2.24 4.92 -0.09
CA VAL A 80 -1.38 3.79 0.30
C VAL A 80 0.05 4.32 0.27
N ILE A 81 0.75 4.22 1.40
CA ILE A 81 2.10 4.75 1.55
C ILE A 81 3.09 3.70 1.07
N HIS A 82 3.94 4.06 0.11
CA HIS A 82 5.05 3.21 -0.32
C HIS A 82 6.16 3.20 0.75
N ILE A 83 6.95 2.15 0.85
CA ILE A 83 8.05 2.07 1.83
C ILE A 83 9.06 3.21 1.63
N GLU A 84 9.29 3.61 0.38
CA GLU A 84 10.17 4.73 0.03
C GLU A 84 9.64 6.08 0.55
N ASP A 85 8.31 6.22 0.65
CA ASP A 85 7.65 7.40 1.21
C ASP A 85 7.51 7.31 2.75
N TRP A 86 7.94 6.20 3.35
CA TRP A 86 7.85 5.98 4.80
C TRP A 86 8.96 6.70 5.57
N GLY A 87 10.18 6.66 5.05
CA GLY A 87 11.38 7.21 5.67
C GLY A 87 12.62 6.35 5.36
N ILE A 88 13.72 6.65 6.03
CA ILE A 88 15.01 5.95 5.84
C ILE A 88 14.93 4.50 6.30
N SER A 89 14.04 4.19 7.26
CA SER A 89 13.86 2.84 7.80
C SER A 89 12.37 2.50 7.92
N SER A 90 12.04 1.22 7.70
CA SER A 90 10.70 0.68 8.00
C SER A 90 10.34 0.75 9.50
N MET A 91 11.36 0.90 10.35
CA MET A 91 11.23 1.07 11.80
C MET A 91 11.06 2.53 12.22
N THR A 92 11.12 3.48 11.28
CA THR A 92 10.82 4.89 11.61
C THR A 92 9.41 4.98 12.17
N GLU A 93 9.31 5.44 13.42
CA GLU A 93 8.06 5.61 14.11
C GLU A 93 7.34 6.87 13.61
N ARG A 94 6.05 6.71 13.34
CA ARG A 94 5.10 7.81 13.14
C ARG A 94 4.11 7.82 14.30
N GLN A 95 3.41 8.92 14.51
CA GLN A 95 2.46 9.03 15.60
C GLN A 95 1.06 9.41 15.12
N PHE A 96 0.06 8.93 15.83
CA PHE A 96 -1.33 9.37 15.68
C PHE A 96 -2.00 9.51 17.05
N SER A 97 -3.09 10.27 17.09
CA SER A 97 -3.87 10.46 18.32
C SER A 97 -4.96 9.40 18.45
N LEU A 98 -4.92 8.60 19.51
CA LEU A 98 -5.97 7.67 19.90
C LEU A 98 -6.50 8.07 21.27
N ASN A 99 -7.79 8.39 21.37
CA ASN A 99 -8.42 8.83 22.62
C ASN A 99 -7.65 9.97 23.33
N LYS A 100 -7.11 10.94 22.56
CA LYS A 100 -6.27 12.06 23.03
C LYS A 100 -4.88 11.67 23.55
N VAL A 101 -4.44 10.43 23.35
CA VAL A 101 -3.08 9.97 23.64
C VAL A 101 -2.33 9.76 22.33
N MET A 102 -1.10 10.27 22.24
CA MET A 102 -0.24 10.04 21.07
C MET A 102 0.36 8.63 21.15
N ILE A 103 0.20 7.86 20.08
CA ILE A 103 0.71 6.49 19.99
C ILE A 103 1.63 6.38 18.78
N SER A 104 2.81 5.80 18.99
CA SER A 104 3.78 5.47 17.94
C SER A 104 3.37 4.21 17.16
N PHE A 105 3.66 4.18 15.87
CA PHE A 105 3.50 3.02 15.00
C PHE A 105 4.57 2.98 13.91
N THR A 106 4.91 1.77 13.47
CA THR A 106 5.90 1.50 12.42
C THR A 106 5.23 1.21 11.07
N TYR A 107 6.04 1.08 10.01
CA TYR A 107 5.53 0.63 8.71
C TYR A 107 4.91 -0.77 8.80
N TRP A 108 5.44 -1.61 9.68
CA TRP A 108 4.92 -2.95 9.91
C TRP A 108 3.52 -2.92 10.54
N ASP A 109 3.30 -2.06 11.53
CA ASP A 109 1.97 -1.88 12.13
C ASP A 109 0.97 -1.36 11.09
N TYR A 110 1.40 -0.43 10.23
CA TYR A 110 0.62 0.10 9.13
C TYR A 110 0.18 -1.00 8.14
N THR A 111 1.12 -1.80 7.62
CA THR A 111 0.81 -2.87 6.67
C THR A 111 -0.07 -3.96 7.30
N GLN A 112 0.14 -4.27 8.58
CA GLN A 112 -0.71 -5.22 9.30
C GLN A 112 -2.12 -4.68 9.53
N ALA A 113 -2.28 -3.38 9.76
CA ALA A 113 -3.58 -2.76 10.04
C ALA A 113 -4.64 -3.13 9.00
N PHE A 114 -4.30 -3.14 7.72
CA PHE A 114 -5.20 -3.53 6.62
C PHE A 114 -5.77 -4.95 6.73
N ASN A 115 -5.04 -5.88 7.34
CA ASN A 115 -5.53 -7.23 7.58
C ASN A 115 -6.35 -7.30 8.87
N LYS A 116 -5.90 -6.59 9.92
CA LYS A 116 -6.45 -6.69 11.26
C LYS A 116 -7.84 -6.03 11.36
N VAL A 117 -8.07 -4.91 10.66
CA VAL A 117 -9.40 -4.28 10.62
C VAL A 117 -10.46 -5.18 9.98
N LEU A 118 -10.11 -5.88 8.89
CA LEU A 118 -11.05 -6.77 8.19
C LEU A 118 -11.41 -8.03 8.98
N CYS A 119 -10.65 -8.33 10.04
CA CYS A 119 -10.95 -9.47 10.90
C CYS A 119 -12.20 -9.25 11.75
N TYR A 120 -12.72 -8.04 11.93
CA TYR A 120 -13.97 -7.85 12.68
C TYR A 120 -15.11 -8.68 12.09
N ASN A 121 -15.87 -9.31 12.99
CA ASN A 121 -17.16 -9.90 12.68
C ASN A 121 -18.15 -9.54 13.80
N ASN A 122 -19.44 -9.71 13.54
CA ASN A 122 -20.45 -9.53 14.58
C ASN A 122 -20.71 -10.86 15.29
N GLU A 123 -21.41 -10.79 16.43
CA GLU A 123 -21.84 -11.97 17.21
C GLU A 123 -22.68 -12.95 16.40
N ARG A 124 -23.39 -12.43 15.38
CA ARG A 124 -24.22 -13.23 14.45
C ARG A 124 -23.42 -13.85 13.31
N HIS A 125 -22.12 -13.58 13.21
CA HIS A 125 -21.21 -14.08 12.18
C HIS A 125 -21.64 -13.76 10.73
N LYS A 126 -22.33 -12.64 10.57
CA LYS A 126 -22.93 -12.16 9.31
C LYS A 126 -22.41 -10.80 8.89
N HIS A 127 -21.35 -10.29 9.53
CA HIS A 127 -20.75 -9.03 9.15
C HIS A 127 -20.24 -9.04 7.71
N THR A 128 -20.38 -7.90 7.02
CA THR A 128 -19.84 -7.71 5.67
C THR A 128 -19.17 -6.35 5.54
N TRP A 129 -18.11 -6.32 4.73
CA TRP A 129 -17.33 -5.13 4.42
C TRP A 129 -17.65 -4.67 3.01
N PHE A 130 -18.01 -3.41 2.84
CA PHE A 130 -17.92 -2.71 1.57
C PHE A 130 -16.51 -2.14 1.45
N ILE A 131 -15.76 -2.53 0.43
CA ILE A 131 -14.40 -2.04 0.20
C ILE A 131 -14.35 -1.29 -1.13
N LYS A 132 -13.73 -0.11 -1.12
CA LYS A 132 -13.44 0.68 -2.32
C LYS A 132 -12.00 1.18 -2.23
N VAL A 133 -11.25 1.09 -3.31
CA VAL A 133 -9.92 1.68 -3.40
C VAL A 133 -9.98 2.84 -4.39
N CYS A 134 -9.71 4.03 -3.90
CA CYS A 134 -9.67 5.28 -4.66
C CYS A 134 -8.22 5.78 -4.87
N ALA A 135 -7.23 4.99 -4.47
CA ALA A 135 -5.83 5.36 -4.63
C ALA A 135 -5.50 5.51 -6.12
N LYS A 136 -4.82 6.61 -6.50
CA LYS A 136 -4.28 6.79 -7.85
C LYS A 136 -3.10 5.84 -8.03
N ILE A 137 -3.36 4.65 -8.57
CA ILE A 137 -2.36 3.58 -8.70
C ILE A 137 -1.23 3.98 -9.65
N PHE A 138 -1.52 4.82 -10.65
CA PHE A 138 -0.52 5.22 -11.63
C PHE A 138 0.31 6.43 -11.19
N ALA A 139 0.10 6.94 -9.96
CA ALA A 139 0.99 7.96 -9.43
C ALA A 139 2.31 7.33 -8.95
N ASN A 140 2.25 6.22 -8.20
CA ASN A 140 3.39 5.51 -7.62
C ASN A 140 3.21 3.99 -7.77
N LEU A 141 4.30 3.23 -7.93
CA LEU A 141 4.27 1.77 -8.02
C LEU A 141 3.59 1.14 -6.78
N THR A 142 2.77 0.11 -7.01
CA THR A 142 2.05 -0.56 -5.91
C THR A 142 2.98 -1.46 -5.11
N SER A 143 3.04 -1.26 -3.79
CA SER A 143 3.88 -2.09 -2.92
C SER A 143 3.50 -3.57 -2.96
N ASN A 144 4.50 -4.47 -2.91
CA ASN A 144 4.30 -5.92 -2.94
C ASN A 144 3.37 -6.42 -1.83
N TRP A 145 3.42 -5.84 -0.62
CA TRP A 145 2.54 -6.22 0.48
C TRP A 145 1.06 -5.95 0.14
N PHE A 146 0.77 -4.89 -0.63
CA PHE A 146 -0.59 -4.54 -1.02
C PHE A 146 -1.11 -5.50 -2.09
N LEU A 147 -0.25 -5.91 -3.04
CA LEU A 147 -0.57 -6.97 -4.00
C LEU A 147 -0.86 -8.29 -3.27
N ASN A 148 -0.07 -8.64 -2.25
CA ASN A 148 -0.32 -9.80 -1.41
C ASN A 148 -1.63 -9.66 -0.62
N TRP A 149 -1.92 -8.48 -0.04
CA TRP A 149 -3.19 -8.22 0.62
C TRP A 149 -4.38 -8.38 -0.35
N TRP A 150 -4.27 -7.85 -1.58
CA TRP A 150 -5.26 -8.03 -2.63
C TRP A 150 -5.43 -9.50 -3.01
N SER A 151 -4.34 -10.26 -3.01
CA SER A 151 -4.38 -11.70 -3.27
C SER A 151 -5.33 -12.45 -2.32
N TYR A 152 -5.58 -11.96 -1.10
CA TYR A 152 -6.55 -12.56 -0.17
C TYR A 152 -7.90 -11.83 -0.16
N HIS A 153 -7.88 -10.50 -0.08
CA HIS A 153 -9.07 -9.69 0.20
C HIS A 153 -9.69 -9.06 -1.04
N GLY A 154 -8.92 -8.96 -2.13
CA GLY A 154 -9.33 -8.35 -3.38
C GLY A 154 -10.19 -9.27 -4.26
N PRO A 155 -11.09 -8.68 -5.05
CA PRO A 155 -11.93 -9.39 -5.99
C PRO A 155 -11.12 -9.89 -7.19
N ILE A 156 -11.76 -10.77 -7.96
CA ILE A 156 -11.30 -11.21 -9.28
C ILE A 156 -12.39 -10.96 -10.30
N ILE A 157 -12.05 -10.94 -11.59
CA ILE A 157 -12.99 -10.61 -12.68
C ILE A 157 -14.27 -11.46 -12.69
N LYS A 158 -14.24 -12.67 -12.12
CA LYS A 158 -15.41 -13.56 -12.03
C LYS A 158 -16.59 -12.95 -11.26
N ILE A 159 -16.37 -11.93 -10.43
CA ILE A 159 -17.48 -11.26 -9.73
C ILE A 159 -18.17 -10.20 -10.59
N LEU A 160 -17.52 -9.71 -11.65
CA LEU A 160 -18.05 -8.61 -12.44
C LEU A 160 -19.27 -9.06 -13.25
N PRO A 161 -20.36 -8.28 -13.26
CA PRO A 161 -21.49 -8.53 -14.14
C PRO A 161 -21.11 -8.20 -15.60
N GLU A 162 -21.90 -8.70 -16.54
CA GLU A 162 -21.62 -8.65 -17.99
C GLU A 162 -21.24 -7.25 -18.54
N PRO A 163 -21.90 -6.13 -18.15
CA PRO A 163 -21.51 -4.80 -18.64
C PRO A 163 -20.08 -4.41 -18.25
N PHE A 164 -19.68 -4.66 -17.01
CA PHE A 164 -18.33 -4.38 -16.54
C PHE A 164 -17.31 -5.36 -17.13
N LEU A 165 -17.70 -6.62 -17.35
CA LEU A 165 -16.84 -7.61 -17.98
C LEU A 165 -16.51 -7.23 -19.43
N LYS A 166 -17.47 -6.66 -20.17
CA LYS A 166 -17.23 -6.14 -21.52
C LYS A 166 -16.21 -5.00 -21.51
N LEU A 167 -16.39 -4.03 -20.62
CA LEU A 167 -15.46 -2.90 -20.46
C LEU A 167 -14.06 -3.36 -20.02
N TYR A 168 -13.98 -4.35 -19.14
CA TYR A 168 -12.71 -4.96 -18.75
C TYR A 168 -11.98 -5.59 -19.95
N LYS A 169 -12.69 -6.32 -20.81
CA LYS A 169 -12.10 -6.89 -22.04
C LYS A 169 -11.60 -5.81 -23.00
N GLU A 170 -12.30 -4.67 -23.09
CA GLU A 170 -11.84 -3.52 -23.88
C GLU A 170 -10.62 -2.84 -23.25
N TRP A 171 -10.62 -2.70 -21.92
CA TRP A 171 -9.50 -2.15 -21.16
C TRP A 171 -8.22 -2.96 -21.35
N ILE A 172 -8.27 -4.29 -21.22
CA ILE A 172 -7.09 -5.15 -21.40
C ILE A 172 -6.43 -4.93 -22.77
N LYS A 173 -7.23 -4.76 -23.83
CA LYS A 173 -6.69 -4.55 -25.18
C LYS A 173 -5.84 -3.28 -25.27
N VAL A 174 -6.21 -2.25 -24.51
CA VAL A 174 -5.44 -1.00 -24.41
C VAL A 174 -4.26 -1.16 -23.45
N PHE A 175 -4.41 -2.01 -22.44
CA PHE A 175 -3.43 -2.22 -21.37
C PHE A 175 -2.27 -3.17 -21.74
N GLN A 176 -2.31 -3.83 -22.92
CA GLN A 176 -1.24 -4.74 -23.36
C GLN A 176 0.14 -4.08 -23.41
N ASP A 177 0.21 -2.77 -23.69
CA ASP A 177 1.47 -2.03 -23.74
C ASP A 177 1.97 -1.58 -22.36
N LEU A 178 1.07 -1.36 -21.39
CA LEU A 178 1.42 -1.06 -19.99
C LEU A 178 1.93 -2.27 -19.22
N ASN A 179 1.45 -3.48 -19.55
CA ASN A 179 1.98 -4.72 -18.99
C ASN A 179 3.50 -4.83 -19.23
N LYS A 180 3.99 -4.47 -20.43
CA LYS A 180 5.44 -4.47 -20.72
C LYS A 180 6.22 -3.52 -19.80
N LEU A 181 5.68 -2.31 -19.54
CA LEU A 181 6.30 -1.33 -18.65
C LEU A 181 6.36 -1.85 -17.20
N TYR A 182 5.29 -2.46 -16.71
CA TYR A 182 5.23 -2.93 -15.33
C TYR A 182 6.04 -4.21 -15.10
N HIS A 183 6.10 -5.11 -16.08
CA HIS A 183 6.94 -6.30 -16.04
C HIS A 183 8.44 -6.00 -16.10
N GLN A 184 8.84 -4.80 -16.54
CA GLN A 184 10.24 -4.35 -16.49
C GLN A 184 10.65 -3.86 -15.09
N GLU A 185 9.71 -3.37 -14.27
CA GLU A 185 10.00 -2.76 -12.96
C GLU A 185 9.67 -3.65 -11.75
N HIS A 186 8.82 -4.66 -11.93
CA HIS A 186 8.37 -5.56 -10.86
C HIS A 186 8.84 -7.01 -11.01
N ILE A 187 9.42 -7.54 -9.93
CA ILE A 187 9.94 -8.91 -9.82
C ILE A 187 8.81 -9.95 -9.67
N CYS A 188 7.64 -9.54 -9.18
CA CYS A 188 6.52 -10.46 -8.97
C CYS A 188 5.63 -10.55 -10.21
N TYR A 189 5.70 -11.69 -10.90
CA TYR A 189 4.70 -12.09 -11.87
C TYR A 189 3.38 -12.39 -11.16
N PHE A 190 2.46 -11.41 -11.15
CA PHE A 190 1.11 -11.62 -10.67
C PHE A 190 0.21 -11.88 -11.88
N GLN A 191 -0.22 -13.15 -12.07
CA GLN A 191 -1.06 -13.62 -13.20
C GLN A 191 -2.42 -12.88 -13.38
N GLN A 192 -2.73 -11.88 -12.55
CA GLN A 192 -4.03 -11.21 -12.49
C GLN A 192 -3.89 -9.70 -12.27
N ILE A 193 -2.73 -9.13 -12.58
CA ILE A 193 -2.42 -7.73 -12.24
C ILE A 193 -3.36 -6.74 -12.95
N GLU A 194 -3.77 -7.06 -14.19
CA GLU A 194 -4.69 -6.25 -14.99
C GLU A 194 -6.05 -6.13 -14.32
N GLN A 195 -6.47 -7.18 -13.60
CA GLN A 195 -7.71 -7.18 -12.84
C GLN A 195 -7.60 -6.20 -11.68
N ILE A 196 -6.49 -6.25 -10.92
CA ILE A 196 -6.24 -5.36 -9.79
C ILE A 196 -6.29 -3.91 -10.25
N PHE A 197 -5.57 -3.59 -11.33
CA PHE A 197 -5.56 -2.25 -11.91
C PHE A 197 -6.94 -1.78 -12.34
N PHE A 198 -7.72 -2.63 -13.01
CA PHE A 198 -9.09 -2.28 -13.39
C PHE A 198 -9.95 -1.90 -12.17
N PHE A 199 -9.92 -2.70 -11.11
CA PHE A 199 -10.73 -2.42 -9.92
C PHE A 199 -10.31 -1.13 -9.21
N ILE A 200 -9.02 -0.81 -9.16
CA ILE A 200 -8.56 0.37 -8.43
C ILE A 200 -8.69 1.64 -9.31
N GLU A 201 -8.38 1.58 -10.61
CA GLU A 201 -8.38 2.75 -11.52
C GLU A 201 -9.79 3.31 -11.65
N PHE A 202 -10.76 2.41 -11.78
CA PHE A 202 -12.17 2.77 -11.83
C PHE A 202 -12.82 2.78 -10.44
N SER A 203 -12.02 2.53 -9.40
CA SER A 203 -12.44 2.47 -8.01
C SER A 203 -13.73 1.66 -7.81
N VAL A 204 -13.80 0.50 -8.45
CA VAL A 204 -14.94 -0.42 -8.45
C VAL A 204 -15.03 -1.05 -7.05
N PRO A 205 -16.10 -0.79 -6.29
CA PRO A 205 -16.25 -1.35 -4.97
C PRO A 205 -16.69 -2.82 -5.02
N TRP A 206 -16.35 -3.57 -3.98
CA TRP A 206 -16.81 -4.94 -3.78
C TRP A 206 -17.26 -5.17 -2.34
N ILE A 207 -18.01 -6.25 -2.15
CA ILE A 207 -18.39 -6.75 -0.83
C ILE A 207 -17.42 -7.86 -0.45
N HIS A 208 -16.84 -7.75 0.74
CA HIS A 208 -15.93 -8.70 1.35
C HIS A 208 -16.55 -9.30 2.61
N LYS A 209 -16.41 -10.61 2.78
CA LYS A 209 -16.84 -11.35 3.97
C LYS A 209 -15.84 -12.46 4.25
N TRP A 210 -15.71 -12.85 5.51
CA TRP A 210 -14.96 -14.04 5.88
C TRP A 210 -15.73 -14.94 6.84
N VAL A 211 -15.41 -16.23 6.84
CA VAL A 211 -15.94 -17.27 7.75
C VAL A 211 -14.80 -18.21 8.13
N PRO A 212 -14.67 -18.65 9.40
CA PRO A 212 -13.71 -19.65 9.80
C PRO A 212 -14.17 -21.04 9.36
N GLU A 213 -13.24 -21.86 8.91
CA GLU A 213 -13.47 -23.25 8.52
C GLU A 213 -12.34 -24.11 9.09
N VAL A 214 -12.69 -25.27 9.62
CA VAL A 214 -11.71 -26.27 10.03
C VAL A 214 -11.38 -27.12 8.82
N ASP A 215 -10.10 -27.26 8.52
CA ASP A 215 -9.59 -28.09 7.43
C ASP A 215 -8.20 -28.64 7.81
N PHE A 216 -7.59 -29.42 6.94
CA PHE A 216 -6.28 -30.01 7.18
C PHE A 216 -5.21 -29.36 6.29
N THR A 217 -3.97 -29.33 6.77
CA THR A 217 -2.81 -29.01 5.90
C THR A 217 -2.53 -30.17 4.95
N GLU A 218 -1.65 -29.96 3.96
CA GLU A 218 -1.16 -31.03 3.09
C GLU A 218 -0.54 -32.19 3.91
N GLU A 219 0.09 -31.86 5.03
CA GLU A 219 0.66 -32.79 6.02
C GLU A 219 -0.38 -33.41 6.98
N GLN A 220 -1.68 -33.27 6.69
CA GLN A 220 -2.79 -33.79 7.50
C GLN A 220 -2.85 -33.22 8.94
N ILE A 221 -2.33 -32.01 9.14
CA ILE A 221 -2.40 -31.33 10.45
C ILE A 221 -3.70 -30.51 10.51
N PRO A 222 -4.56 -30.70 11.53
CA PRO A 222 -5.79 -29.94 11.66
C PRO A 222 -5.49 -28.46 11.87
N CYS A 223 -6.20 -27.61 11.15
CA CYS A 223 -6.02 -26.18 11.23
C CYS A 223 -7.30 -25.41 10.94
N LEU A 224 -7.31 -24.19 11.45
CA LEU A 224 -8.42 -23.26 11.28
C LEU A 224 -8.04 -22.26 10.21
N TYR A 225 -8.80 -22.24 9.12
CA TYR A 225 -8.66 -21.27 8.04
C TYR A 225 -9.67 -20.15 8.21
N ARG A 226 -9.28 -18.94 7.80
CA ARG A 226 -10.24 -17.90 7.43
C ARG A 226 -10.49 -18.01 5.93
N THR A 227 -11.73 -18.26 5.60
CA THR A 227 -12.20 -18.35 4.22
C THR A 227 -12.82 -17.03 3.84
N TYR A 228 -12.24 -16.38 2.83
CA TYR A 228 -12.68 -15.10 2.29
C TYR A 228 -13.58 -15.28 1.08
N TYR A 229 -14.60 -14.42 1.02
CA TYR A 229 -15.58 -14.33 -0.05
C TYR A 229 -15.66 -12.88 -0.52
N ASN A 230 -15.53 -12.70 -1.82
CA ASN A 230 -15.74 -11.42 -2.49
C ASN A 230 -16.94 -11.54 -3.43
N ASN A 231 -17.81 -10.53 -3.38
CA ASN A 231 -18.98 -10.42 -4.24
C ASN A 231 -19.10 -9.01 -4.81
N PHE A 232 -19.75 -8.88 -5.96
CA PHE A 232 -19.97 -7.57 -6.58
C PHE A 232 -21.04 -6.80 -5.83
N TRP A 233 -20.89 -5.47 -5.79
CA TRP A 233 -21.88 -4.61 -5.16
C TRP A 233 -23.08 -4.40 -6.09
N ASN A 234 -24.06 -5.32 -6.02
CA ASN A 234 -25.24 -5.35 -6.90
C ASN A 234 -26.05 -4.05 -6.95
N LYS A 235 -25.92 -3.15 -5.96
CA LYS A 235 -26.57 -1.84 -6.03
C LYS A 235 -26.05 -0.98 -7.19
N LEU A 236 -24.84 -1.22 -7.71
CA LEU A 236 -24.35 -0.57 -8.94
C LEU A 236 -25.20 -0.90 -10.16
N MET A 237 -25.95 -2.00 -10.14
CA MET A 237 -26.80 -2.44 -11.25
C MET A 237 -28.28 -2.16 -11.01
N LYS A 238 -28.64 -1.52 -9.89
CA LYS A 238 -30.02 -1.13 -9.64
C LYS A 238 -30.36 0.07 -10.51
N LYS A 239 -31.46 0.00 -11.24
CA LYS A 239 -32.05 1.15 -11.92
C LYS A 239 -32.78 1.99 -10.88
N ASP A 240 -32.58 3.30 -10.93
CA ASP A 240 -33.33 4.22 -10.10
C ASP A 240 -34.81 4.17 -10.51
N PRO A 241 -35.74 3.91 -9.58
CA PRO A 241 -37.17 3.83 -9.88
C PRO A 241 -37.77 5.15 -10.41
N GLN A 242 -37.14 6.31 -10.23
CA GLN A 242 -37.66 7.60 -10.72
C GLN A 242 -37.09 8.01 -12.08
N THR A 243 -35.79 7.76 -12.34
CA THR A 243 -35.10 8.24 -13.55
C THR A 243 -34.87 7.18 -14.62
N LYS A 244 -35.18 5.88 -14.36
CA LYS A 244 -34.89 4.73 -15.25
C LYS A 244 -33.41 4.55 -15.63
N SER A 245 -32.52 5.42 -15.18
CA SER A 245 -31.06 5.30 -15.35
C SER A 245 -30.49 4.31 -14.33
N LEU A 246 -29.40 3.63 -14.69
CA LEU A 246 -28.67 2.77 -13.76
C LEU A 246 -28.00 3.65 -12.69
N TYR A 247 -28.05 3.23 -11.43
CA TYR A 247 -27.36 3.86 -10.31
C TYR A 247 -25.84 3.87 -10.61
N ARG A 248 -25.37 4.98 -11.20
CA ARG A 248 -24.07 5.21 -11.86
C ARG A 248 -23.88 4.65 -13.27
N GLN A 249 -24.73 5.05 -14.21
CA GLN A 249 -24.32 5.10 -15.62
C GLN A 249 -23.04 5.93 -15.82
N GLU A 250 -22.88 6.99 -15.02
CA GLU A 250 -21.66 7.81 -14.91
C GLU A 250 -20.36 7.02 -14.71
N LEU A 251 -20.39 5.88 -13.99
CA LEU A 251 -19.19 5.06 -13.79
C LEU A 251 -18.83 4.30 -15.06
N LEU A 252 -19.83 3.75 -15.75
CA LEU A 252 -19.63 3.08 -17.05
C LEU A 252 -19.18 4.09 -18.11
N ASP A 253 -19.75 5.29 -18.10
CA ASP A 253 -19.37 6.39 -18.98
C ASP A 253 -17.96 6.89 -18.67
N LEU A 254 -17.59 6.99 -17.38
CA LEU A 254 -16.24 7.32 -16.94
C LEU A 254 -15.24 6.26 -17.43
N ILE A 255 -15.54 4.97 -17.24
CA ILE A 255 -14.69 3.87 -17.72
C ILE A 255 -14.52 3.98 -19.24
N THR A 256 -15.61 4.18 -19.98
CA THR A 256 -15.59 4.29 -21.45
C THR A 256 -14.78 5.50 -21.91
N LYS A 257 -14.97 6.66 -21.25
CA LYS A 257 -14.22 7.90 -21.53
C LYS A 257 -12.73 7.72 -21.24
N ILE A 258 -12.39 7.09 -20.13
CA ILE A 258 -11.00 6.81 -19.76
C ILE A 258 -10.38 5.83 -20.77
N ILE A 259 -11.04 4.71 -21.09
CA ILE A 259 -10.60 3.78 -22.16
C ILE A 259 -10.34 4.53 -23.47
N HIS A 260 -11.24 5.44 -23.85
CA HIS A 260 -11.08 6.27 -25.04
C HIS A 260 -9.86 7.19 -24.95
N ASN A 261 -9.65 7.85 -23.80
CA ASN A 261 -8.49 8.71 -23.57
C ASN A 261 -7.18 7.93 -23.68
N TYR A 262 -7.11 6.70 -23.15
CA TYR A 262 -5.92 5.86 -23.29
C TYR A 262 -5.68 5.41 -24.74
N LYS A 263 -6.73 5.23 -25.54
CA LYS A 263 -6.60 4.95 -26.98
C LYS A 263 -6.12 6.17 -27.78
N SER A 264 -6.45 7.39 -27.34
CA SER A 264 -6.12 8.62 -28.07
C SER A 264 -4.79 9.25 -27.68
N ILE A 265 -4.17 8.82 -26.59
CA ILE A 265 -2.86 9.30 -26.15
C ILE A 265 -1.80 8.30 -26.63
N PRO A 266 -0.94 8.64 -27.61
CA PRO A 266 0.19 7.80 -27.95
C PRO A 266 1.11 7.79 -26.72
N ASN A 267 1.31 6.62 -26.12
CA ASN A 267 2.25 6.34 -25.04
C ASN A 267 2.63 7.60 -24.25
N LYS A 268 1.72 8.10 -23.40
CA LYS A 268 2.22 8.77 -22.20
C LYS A 268 2.95 7.67 -21.45
N GLY A 269 4.25 7.57 -21.72
CA GLY A 269 5.17 7.07 -20.72
C GLY A 269 4.70 7.69 -19.42
N ILE A 270 4.48 6.84 -18.42
CA ILE A 270 4.50 7.24 -17.02
C ILE A 270 5.51 8.38 -16.97
N MET A 271 5.11 9.60 -16.60
CA MET A 271 6.06 10.69 -16.53
C MET A 271 7.15 10.20 -15.60
N THR A 272 8.26 9.76 -16.18
CA THR A 272 9.52 9.60 -15.50
C THR A 272 9.89 11.04 -15.26
N ASP A 273 9.38 11.56 -14.15
CA ASP A 273 10.07 12.63 -13.48
C ASP A 273 11.53 12.15 -13.39
N ASP A 274 12.50 12.90 -13.88
CA ASP A 274 13.93 12.52 -13.83
C ASP A 274 14.40 12.28 -12.38
N SER A 275 13.54 12.58 -11.39
CA SER A 275 13.63 12.14 -10.00
C SER A 275 13.51 10.60 -9.80
N THR A 276 12.76 9.87 -10.64
CA THR A 276 12.58 8.41 -10.63
C THR A 276 13.70 7.62 -11.31
N SER A 277 14.45 8.21 -12.26
CA SER A 277 15.59 7.59 -12.95
C SER A 277 16.59 6.93 -11.98
N VAL A 278 17.04 7.72 -10.99
CA VAL A 278 17.99 7.28 -9.95
C VAL A 278 17.41 6.17 -9.07
N LYS A 279 16.10 6.17 -8.80
CA LYS A 279 15.44 5.22 -7.88
C LYS A 279 15.39 3.79 -8.43
N HIS A 280 15.41 3.63 -9.75
CA HIS A 280 15.32 2.32 -10.41
C HIS A 280 16.68 1.71 -10.78
N MET A 281 17.76 2.49 -10.75
CA MET A 281 19.11 2.02 -11.09
C MET A 281 19.65 0.98 -10.10
N ALA A 282 19.50 1.20 -8.79
CA ALA A 282 19.95 0.24 -7.77
C ALA A 282 19.32 -1.16 -7.93
N LYS A 283 18.08 -1.20 -8.41
CA LYS A 283 17.32 -2.43 -8.68
C LYS A 283 17.68 -3.06 -10.03
N LYS A 284 18.07 -2.25 -11.02
CA LYS A 284 18.58 -2.70 -12.34
C LYS A 284 19.96 -3.35 -12.23
N ILE A 285 20.85 -2.76 -11.41
CA ILE A 285 22.21 -3.24 -11.16
C ILE A 285 22.21 -4.68 -10.62
N SER A 286 21.24 -5.05 -9.78
CA SER A 286 21.16 -6.40 -9.21
C SER A 286 20.87 -7.53 -10.23
N ASN A 287 20.51 -7.21 -11.47
CA ASN A 287 19.96 -8.16 -12.44
C ASN A 287 20.81 -8.36 -13.71
N HIS A 288 22.02 -7.82 -13.80
CA HIS A 288 22.91 -7.94 -14.98
C HIS A 288 24.26 -8.59 -14.61
N ASP A 289 25.04 -9.07 -15.58
CA ASP A 289 26.34 -9.70 -15.31
C ASP A 289 27.37 -8.71 -14.73
N GLU A 290 28.28 -9.19 -13.89
CA GLU A 290 29.22 -8.38 -13.05
C GLU A 290 29.97 -7.26 -13.80
N GLY A 291 30.23 -7.43 -15.11
CA GLY A 291 30.86 -6.41 -15.95
C GLY A 291 29.98 -5.19 -16.22
N GLU A 292 28.69 -5.37 -16.53
CA GLU A 292 27.72 -4.28 -16.77
C GLU A 292 27.25 -3.64 -15.46
N GLN A 293 27.29 -4.39 -14.35
CA GLN A 293 26.94 -3.87 -13.03
C GLN A 293 27.84 -2.70 -12.62
N ASN A 294 29.15 -2.81 -12.83
CA ASN A 294 30.11 -1.77 -12.44
C ASN A 294 29.91 -0.47 -13.22
N GLU A 295 29.62 -0.54 -14.52
CA GLU A 295 29.33 0.65 -15.33
C GLU A 295 28.01 1.31 -14.91
N MET A 296 26.98 0.51 -14.60
CA MET A 296 25.71 1.03 -14.08
C MET A 296 25.86 1.62 -12.68
N ILE A 297 26.67 1.03 -11.80
CA ILE A 297 26.99 1.58 -10.47
C ILE A 297 27.70 2.93 -10.61
N MET A 298 28.67 3.04 -11.52
CA MET A 298 29.39 4.30 -11.74
C MET A 298 28.48 5.40 -12.29
N ASN A 299 27.58 5.07 -13.23
CA ASN A 299 26.58 6.01 -13.73
C ASN A 299 25.60 6.46 -12.62
N TYR A 300 25.18 5.54 -11.74
CA TYR A 300 24.34 5.85 -10.59
C TYR A 300 25.04 6.80 -9.61
N LEU A 301 26.30 6.53 -9.28
CA LEU A 301 27.09 7.36 -8.38
C LEU A 301 27.29 8.77 -8.93
N GLU A 302 27.53 8.91 -10.24
CA GLU A 302 27.63 10.22 -10.90
C GLU A 302 26.29 10.98 -10.92
N GLU A 303 25.15 10.29 -11.08
CA GLU A 303 23.83 10.92 -11.04
C GLU A 303 23.46 11.38 -9.61
N VAL A 304 23.80 10.59 -8.59
CA VAL A 304 23.66 10.96 -7.17
C VAL A 304 24.57 12.15 -6.83
N LYS A 305 25.83 12.13 -7.28
CA LYS A 305 26.78 13.24 -7.10
C LYS A 305 26.25 14.54 -7.71
N LYS A 306 25.70 14.50 -8.93
CA LYS A 306 25.06 15.66 -9.57
C LYS A 306 23.86 16.18 -8.77
N LYS A 307 22.99 15.30 -8.25
CA LYS A 307 21.84 15.70 -7.42
C LYS A 307 22.27 16.34 -6.09
N ILE A 308 23.28 15.78 -5.43
CA ILE A 308 23.84 16.35 -4.19
C ILE A 308 24.44 17.74 -4.47
N LEU A 309 25.22 17.89 -5.54
CA LEU A 309 25.80 19.17 -5.94
C LEU A 309 24.73 20.22 -6.26
N LEU A 310 23.66 19.84 -6.96
CA LEU A 310 22.51 20.72 -7.21
C LEU A 310 21.85 21.19 -5.91
N ASN A 311 21.60 20.27 -4.97
CA ASN A 311 21.01 20.62 -3.68
C ASN A 311 21.92 21.51 -2.82
N ILE A 312 23.23 21.26 -2.80
CA ILE A 312 24.20 22.10 -2.08
C ILE A 312 24.25 23.51 -2.70
N SER A 313 24.22 23.62 -4.02
CA SER A 313 24.19 24.94 -4.70
C SER A 313 22.92 25.73 -4.41
N HIS A 314 21.81 25.03 -4.12
CA HIS A 314 20.55 25.65 -3.73
C HIS A 314 20.61 26.16 -2.28
N TYR A 315 21.23 25.39 -1.37
CA TYR A 315 21.44 25.80 0.02
C TYR A 315 22.43 26.96 0.16
N ALA A 316 23.53 26.96 -0.62
CA ALA A 316 24.51 28.04 -0.63
C ALA A 316 23.94 29.38 -1.15
N LYS A 317 22.89 29.35 -1.98
CA LYS A 317 22.21 30.56 -2.46
C LYS A 317 21.18 31.11 -1.47
N SER A 318 20.56 30.25 -0.66
CA SER A 318 19.56 30.65 0.34
C SER A 318 20.16 31.30 1.60
N ASP A 319 21.43 31.07 1.92
CA ASP A 319 22.08 31.67 3.11
C ASP A 319 22.66 33.08 2.87
N SER A 320 22.56 33.64 1.66
CA SER A 320 23.01 35.03 1.40
C SER A 320 22.01 36.12 1.84
N SER A 321 20.91 35.75 2.50
CA SER A 321 19.77 36.66 2.74
C SER A 321 19.53 37.06 4.21
N MET A 322 20.48 36.86 5.12
CA MET A 322 20.41 37.47 6.45
C MET A 322 21.73 38.13 6.85
N ARG A 323 21.98 39.32 6.31
CA ARG A 323 22.88 40.30 6.92
C ARG A 323 22.01 41.36 7.59
N SER A 324 21.76 41.20 8.89
CA SER A 324 21.16 42.23 9.73
C SER A 324 22.25 43.10 10.33
N GLU A 325 22.21 44.39 10.04
CA GLU A 325 22.90 45.44 10.77
C GLU A 325 22.44 45.43 12.24
N THR A 326 23.36 45.25 13.19
CA THR A 326 23.68 46.21 14.28
C THR A 326 24.36 45.55 15.48
N SER A 327 25.17 46.39 16.13
CA SER A 327 25.69 46.36 17.51
C SER A 327 27.12 45.86 17.68
N GLU A 328 28.00 46.85 17.86
CA GLU A 328 29.29 46.79 18.52
C GLU A 328 29.18 46.03 19.86
N ASP A 329 29.97 44.99 20.04
CA ASP A 329 30.66 44.74 21.30
C ASP A 329 31.79 43.74 21.10
N MET A 330 32.98 44.14 21.56
CA MET A 330 34.22 43.40 21.52
C MET A 330 34.16 42.19 22.46
N HIS A 331 34.47 41.00 21.95
CA HIS A 331 35.31 40.04 22.66
C HIS A 331 36.09 39.17 21.67
N GLU A 332 37.41 39.17 21.85
CA GLU A 332 38.39 38.39 21.09
C GLU A 332 38.12 36.88 21.22
N ALA A 333 37.75 36.25 20.11
CA ALA A 333 37.91 34.83 19.87
C ALA A 333 38.79 34.67 18.63
N GLN A 334 39.81 33.83 18.73
CA GLN A 334 40.84 33.59 17.71
C GLN A 334 40.22 33.28 16.34
N PRO A 335 40.87 33.67 15.23
CA PRO A 335 40.33 33.42 13.89
C PRO A 335 40.29 31.91 13.65
N TYR A 336 39.07 31.36 13.59
CA TYR A 336 38.80 30.06 13.00
C TYR A 336 38.92 30.23 11.50
N GLU A 337 39.98 29.70 10.90
CA GLU A 337 40.10 29.62 9.45
C GLU A 337 38.98 28.71 8.93
N GLU A 338 37.95 29.30 8.33
CA GLU A 338 36.99 28.56 7.50
C GLU A 338 37.77 27.95 6.32
N GLU A 339 38.03 26.64 6.39
CA GLU A 339 38.55 25.90 5.24
C GLU A 339 37.55 26.07 4.08
N SER A 340 38.05 26.61 2.96
CA SER A 340 37.19 26.83 1.80
C SER A 340 36.61 25.47 1.35
N PRO A 341 35.37 25.44 0.84
CA PRO A 341 34.75 24.20 0.34
C PRO A 341 35.60 23.49 -0.73
N VAL A 342 36.48 24.23 -1.41
CA VAL A 342 37.42 23.74 -2.41
C VAL A 342 38.57 22.95 -1.75
N ASP A 343 39.05 23.38 -0.58
CA ASP A 343 40.12 22.71 0.16
C ASP A 343 39.63 21.41 0.83
N ALA A 344 38.39 21.41 1.31
CA ALA A 344 37.73 20.21 1.82
C ALA A 344 37.51 19.15 0.73
N LEU A 345 37.13 19.59 -0.48
CA LEU A 345 37.00 18.73 -1.67
C LEU A 345 38.34 18.12 -2.07
N LYS A 346 39.41 18.92 -2.11
CA LYS A 346 40.75 18.45 -2.48
C LYS A 346 41.29 17.41 -1.49
N LYS A 347 41.04 17.61 -0.18
CA LYS A 347 41.37 16.61 0.85
C LYS A 347 40.59 15.29 0.68
N ALA A 348 39.31 15.38 0.30
CA ALA A 348 38.49 14.18 0.07
C ALA A 348 38.94 13.41 -1.18
N GLU A 349 39.32 14.13 -2.26
CA GLU A 349 39.89 13.54 -3.47
C GLU A 349 41.25 12.87 -3.20
N ASP A 350 42.13 13.52 -2.44
CA ASP A 350 43.43 12.98 -2.04
C ASP A 350 43.30 11.74 -1.13
N PHE A 351 42.26 11.72 -0.27
CA PHE A 351 41.96 10.56 0.58
C PHE A 351 41.47 9.36 -0.24
N LEU A 352 40.62 9.59 -1.24
CA LEU A 352 40.14 8.56 -2.15
C LEU A 352 41.25 8.03 -3.08
N ALA A 353 42.17 8.88 -3.51
CA ALA A 353 43.35 8.47 -4.27
C ALA A 353 44.25 7.52 -3.46
N LYS A 354 44.48 7.83 -2.17
CA LYS A 354 45.25 6.96 -1.26
C LYS A 354 44.60 5.61 -0.97
N LEU A 355 43.28 5.50 -1.11
CA LEU A 355 42.55 4.24 -0.97
C LEU A 355 42.69 3.35 -2.21
N LYS A 356 42.82 3.95 -3.41
CA LYS A 356 43.05 3.21 -4.66
C LYS A 356 44.45 2.60 -4.76
N ASP A 357 45.46 3.21 -4.16
CA ASP A 357 46.84 2.68 -4.15
C ASP A 357 47.05 1.53 -3.13
N LYS A 358 46.02 1.15 -2.37
CA LYS A 358 46.05 0.06 -1.38
C LYS A 358 45.21 -1.17 -1.75
N ILE A 359 44.65 -1.20 -2.96
CA ILE A 359 43.98 -2.36 -3.58
C ILE A 359 44.86 -2.77 -4.77
#